data_AF-A0A7V2SIW1-F1
#
_entry.id   AF-A0A7V2SIW1-F1
#
_cell.length_a   1.000
_cell.length_b   1.000
_cell.length_c   1.000
_cell.angle_alpha   90.00
_cell.angle_beta   90.00
_cell.angle_gamma   90.00
#
_symmetry.space_group_name_H-M   'P 1'
#
loop_
_entity.id
_entity.type
_entity.pdbx_description
1 polymer ?
#
loop_
_entity_poly.entity_id
_entity_poly.type
_entity_poly.pdbx_seq_one_letter_code
_entity_poly.pdbx_strand_id
1 'polypeptide(L)'
;MQDLFQNYAHLIVFIHVLGAIVWIGGMIAVRVAVHPVMQSIEDPGIKLGKTLQITGRLFNLVMPFIVLIVVTGLIMAIALGGHQGPDKAVFIFKEIIWTVMALNYTYMYVKRIRAQRRFNAGDLAGA
;
A
#
# COMPACT_ATOMS: atom_id res chain seq x y z
N MET A 1 9.95 -23.08 7.65
CA MET A 1 9.47 -21.74 8.09
C MET A 1 9.76 -21.48 9.55
N GLN A 2 9.53 -22.45 10.44
CA GLN A 2 9.89 -22.34 11.86
C GLN A 2 11.38 -22.10 12.07
N ASP A 3 12.27 -22.90 11.46
CA ASP A 3 13.73 -22.70 11.60
C ASP A 3 14.21 -21.34 11.08
N LEU A 4 13.66 -20.88 9.94
CA LEU A 4 13.95 -19.57 9.39
C LEU A 4 13.56 -18.46 10.38
N PHE A 5 12.37 -18.55 10.96
CA PHE A 5 11.88 -17.56 11.90
C PHE A 5 12.68 -17.59 13.21
N GLN A 6 12.96 -18.77 13.76
CA GLN A 6 13.74 -18.89 15.01
C GLN A 6 15.15 -18.30 14.87
N ASN A 7 15.79 -18.47 13.71
CA ASN A 7 17.13 -17.93 13.47
C ASN A 7 17.16 -16.44 13.09
N TYR A 8 16.07 -15.89 12.55
CA TYR A 8 16.03 -14.51 12.00
C TYR A 8 14.84 -13.67 12.49
N ALA A 9 14.23 -14.02 13.64
CA ALA A 9 13.00 -13.40 14.13
C ALA A 9 13.07 -11.87 14.16
N HIS A 10 14.13 -11.33 14.76
CA HIS A 10 14.32 -9.89 14.87
C HIS A 10 14.43 -9.19 13.52
N LEU A 11 15.15 -9.80 12.57
CA LEU A 11 15.31 -9.25 11.22
C LEU A 11 13.99 -9.27 10.44
N ILE A 12 13.23 -10.37 10.53
CA ILE A 12 11.94 -10.51 9.86
C ILE A 12 10.94 -9.48 10.39
N VAL A 13 10.85 -9.32 11.71
CA VAL A 13 9.99 -8.32 12.36
C VAL A 13 10.44 -6.91 11.99
N PHE A 14 11.74 -6.63 12.02
CA PHE A 14 12.29 -5.32 11.65
C PHE A 14 11.92 -4.94 10.22
N ILE A 15 12.14 -5.84 9.26
CA ILE A 15 11.80 -5.63 7.85
C ILE A 15 10.28 -5.43 7.68
N HIS A 16 9.47 -6.22 8.39
CA HIS A 16 8.00 -6.07 8.38
C HIS A 16 7.56 -4.68 8.84
N VAL A 17 8.05 -4.23 10.00
CA VAL A 17 7.70 -2.93 10.58
C VAL A 17 8.22 -1.80 9.70
N LEU A 18 9.44 -1.91 9.15
CA LEU A 18 9.98 -0.93 8.22
C LEU A 18 9.10 -0.79 6.97
N GLY A 19 8.64 -1.90 6.39
CA GLY A 19 7.73 -1.87 5.26
C GLY A 19 6.38 -1.21 5.59
N ALA A 20 5.85 -1.48 6.79
CA ALA A 20 4.63 -0.83 7.27
C ALA A 20 4.82 0.68 7.45
N ILE A 21 5.97 1.12 7.99
CA ILE A 21 6.31 2.54 8.14
C ILE A 21 6.36 3.24 6.79
N VAL A 22 7.03 2.65 5.79
CA VAL A 22 7.11 3.25 4.44
C VAL A 22 5.73 3.36 3.81
N TRP A 23 4.90 2.33 3.94
CA TRP A 23 3.56 2.34 3.37
C TRP A 23 2.64 3.37 4.03
N ILE A 24 2.52 3.34 5.37
CA ILE A 24 1.65 4.24 6.12
C ILE A 24 2.19 5.68 6.07
N GLY A 25 3.50 5.85 6.24
CA GLY A 25 4.16 7.16 6.15
C GLY A 25 3.96 7.83 4.79
N GLY A 26 4.00 7.07 3.70
CA GLY A 26 3.70 7.59 2.36
C GLY A 26 2.25 8.11 2.23
N MET A 27 1.28 7.40 2.82
CA MET A 27 -0.12 7.84 2.82
C MET A 27 -0.32 9.12 3.65
N ILE A 28 0.31 9.18 4.83
CA ILE A 28 0.28 10.36 5.69
C ILE A 28 0.92 11.56 4.98
N ALA A 29 2.10 11.39 4.38
CA ALA A 29 2.78 12.45 3.65
C ALA A 29 1.91 13.01 2.52
N VAL A 30 1.26 12.15 1.72
CA VAL A 30 0.36 12.62 0.67
C VAL A 30 -0.87 13.30 1.24
N ARG A 31 -1.49 12.76 2.29
CA ARG A 31 -2.72 13.34 2.85
C ARG A 31 -2.48 14.67 3.57
N VAL A 32 -1.39 14.78 4.32
CA VAL A 32 -1.14 15.91 5.22
C VAL A 32 -0.32 17.00 4.54
N ALA A 33 0.73 16.65 3.79
CA ALA A 33 1.62 17.65 3.19
C ALA A 33 1.23 17.96 1.74
N VAL A 34 0.96 16.93 0.93
CA VAL A 34 0.78 17.12 -0.52
C VAL A 34 -0.64 17.56 -0.87
N HIS A 35 -1.65 16.91 -0.30
CA HIS A 35 -3.04 17.14 -0.67
C HIS A 35 -3.52 18.59 -0.46
N PRO A 36 -3.16 19.30 0.63
CA PRO A 36 -3.55 20.71 0.79
C PRO A 36 -2.93 21.62 -0.27
N VAL A 37 -1.63 21.43 -0.58
CA VAL A 37 -0.93 22.20 -1.62
C VAL A 37 -1.54 21.92 -3.00
N MET A 38 -1.97 20.69 -3.25
CA MET A 38 -2.68 20.34 -4.48
C MET A 38 -4.04 21.04 -4.62
N GLN A 39 -4.67 21.46 -3.52
CA GLN A 39 -5.93 22.21 -3.57
C GLN A 39 -5.76 23.66 -4.02
N SER A 40 -4.56 24.25 -3.86
CA SER A 40 -4.31 25.63 -4.30
C SER A 40 -4.03 25.75 -5.80
N ILE A 41 -4.01 24.65 -6.55
CA ILE A 41 -3.87 24.65 -8.00
C ILE A 41 -5.26 24.86 -8.61
N GLU A 42 -5.46 26.00 -9.27
CA GLU A 42 -6.75 26.37 -9.90
C GLU A 42 -6.99 25.65 -11.23
N ASP A 43 -5.94 25.52 -12.06
CA ASP A 43 -6.05 24.84 -13.35
C ASP A 43 -6.34 23.34 -13.16
N PRO A 44 -7.51 22.83 -13.61
CA PRO A 44 -7.89 21.44 -13.40
C PRO A 44 -6.97 20.44 -14.11
N GLY A 45 -6.45 20.80 -15.28
CA GLY A 45 -5.54 19.95 -16.05
C GLY A 45 -4.19 19.78 -15.36
N ILE A 46 -3.61 20.89 -14.86
CA ILE A 46 -2.37 20.86 -14.07
C ILE A 46 -2.59 20.08 -12.78
N LYS A 47 -3.68 20.34 -12.06
CA LYS A 47 -4.01 19.65 -10.80
C LYS A 47 -4.16 18.15 -11.01
N LEU A 48 -4.86 17.72 -12.05
CA LEU A 48 -5.04 16.30 -12.40
C LEU A 48 -3.70 15.67 -12.80
N GLY A 49 -2.93 16.29 -13.68
CA GLY A 49 -1.63 15.78 -14.12
C GLY A 49 -0.64 15.60 -12.97
N LYS A 50 -0.58 16.58 -12.05
CA LYS A 50 0.25 16.50 -10.85
C LYS A 50 -0.24 15.40 -9.89
N THR A 51 -1.56 15.28 -9.70
CA THR A 51 -2.14 14.19 -8.90
C THR A 51 -1.75 12.82 -9.45
N LEU A 52 -1.93 12.61 -10.76
CA LEU A 52 -1.56 11.35 -11.43
C LEU A 52 -0.07 11.03 -11.27
N GLN A 53 0.80 12.05 -11.40
CA GLN A 53 2.25 11.90 -11.22
C GLN A 53 2.61 11.52 -9.78
N ILE A 54 2.07 12.22 -8.78
CA ILE A 54 2.32 11.96 -7.36
C ILE A 54 1.83 10.56 -6.99
N THR A 55 0.57 10.24 -7.31
CA THR A 55 -0.03 8.94 -6.99
C THR A 55 0.69 7.79 -7.71
N GLY A 56 1.11 7.98 -8.96
CA GLY A 56 1.89 6.97 -9.69
C GLY A 56 3.24 6.68 -9.05
N ARG A 57 3.98 7.74 -8.66
CA ARG A 57 5.26 7.59 -7.94
C ARG A 57 5.08 6.92 -6.59
N LEU A 58 4.08 7.35 -5.82
CA LEU A 58 3.78 6.74 -4.52
C LEU A 58 3.43 5.26 -4.68
N PHE A 59 2.53 4.91 -5.60
CA PHE A 59 2.10 3.52 -5.80
C PHE A 59 3.27 2.62 -6.19
N ASN A 60 4.12 3.05 -7.12
CA ASN A 60 5.31 2.28 -7.49
C ASN A 60 6.33 2.16 -6.36
N LEU A 61 6.46 3.18 -5.50
CA LEU A 61 7.30 3.11 -4.31
C LEU A 61 6.76 2.12 -3.28
N VAL A 62 5.46 2.18 -2.95
CA VAL A 62 4.88 1.35 -1.87
C VAL A 62 4.62 -0.10 -2.29
N MET A 63 4.44 -0.38 -3.58
CA MET A 63 4.17 -1.73 -4.09
C MET A 63 5.18 -2.79 -3.61
N PRO A 64 6.51 -2.60 -3.74
CA PRO A 64 7.47 -3.57 -3.21
C PRO A 64 7.37 -3.73 -1.69
N PHE A 65 7.09 -2.66 -0.95
CA PHE A 65 6.92 -2.74 0.51
C PHE A 65 5.64 -3.47 0.91
N ILE A 66 4.54 -3.32 0.15
CA ILE A 66 3.31 -4.09 0.34
C ILE A 66 3.58 -5.59 0.17
N VAL A 67 4.32 -5.98 -0.88
CA VAL A 67 4.70 -7.39 -1.08
C VAL A 67 5.59 -7.87 0.08
N LEU A 68 6.56 -7.07 0.49
CA LEU A 68 7.48 -7.39 1.58
C LEU A 68 6.78 -7.58 2.93
N ILE A 69 5.80 -6.74 3.29
CA ILE A 69 5.02 -6.93 4.52
C ILE A 69 4.12 -8.17 4.45
N VAL A 70 3.62 -8.54 3.26
CA VAL A 70 2.82 -9.77 3.07
C VAL A 70 3.69 -10.99 3.30
N VAL A 71 4.85 -11.05 2.64
CA VAL A 71 5.79 -12.18 2.76
C VAL A 71 6.23 -12.36 4.22
N THR A 72 6.69 -11.28 4.85
CA THR A 72 7.12 -11.32 6.27
C THR A 72 5.96 -11.61 7.23
N GLY A 73 4.77 -11.09 6.95
CA GLY A 73 3.56 -11.37 7.72
C GLY A 73 3.14 -12.85 7.66
N LEU A 74 3.21 -13.46 6.47
CA LEU A 74 2.93 -14.88 6.27
C LEU A 74 3.99 -15.77 6.94
N ILE A 75 5.27 -15.38 6.88
CA ILE A 75 6.34 -16.09 7.59
C ILE A 75 6.02 -16.18 9.08
N MET A 76 5.71 -15.04 9.70
CA MET A 76 5.39 -14.97 11.14
C MET A 76 4.11 -15.74 11.47
N ALA A 77 3.06 -15.61 10.66
CA ALA A 77 1.80 -16.30 10.87
C ALA A 77 1.95 -17.82 10.89
N ILE A 78 2.68 -18.38 9.92
CA ILE A 78 2.91 -19.82 9.81
C ILE A 78 3.85 -20.29 10.92
N ALA A 79 4.93 -19.55 11.21
CA ALA A 79 5.91 -19.95 12.21
C ALA A 79 5.33 -19.96 13.64
N LEU A 80 4.42 -19.03 13.94
CA LEU A 80 3.77 -18.91 15.25
C LEU A 80 2.47 -19.73 15.36
N GLY A 81 2.05 -20.42 14.29
CA GLY A 81 0.82 -21.20 14.30
C GLY A 81 -0.45 -20.36 14.41
N GLY A 82 -0.46 -19.13 13.88
CA GLY A 82 -1.54 -18.15 14.08
C GLY A 82 -2.93 -18.59 13.60
N HIS A 83 -3.02 -19.60 12.74
CA HIS A 83 -4.29 -20.20 12.30
C HIS A 83 -4.93 -21.14 13.33
N GLN A 84 -4.23 -21.43 14.44
CA GLN A 84 -4.63 -22.39 15.46
C GLN A 84 -4.61 -21.74 16.85
N GLY A 85 -5.35 -22.32 17.80
CA GLY A 85 -5.35 -21.87 19.18
C GLY A 85 -6.08 -20.52 19.43
N PRO A 86 -5.79 -19.84 20.55
CA PRO A 86 -6.55 -18.67 21.01
C PRO A 86 -6.45 -17.45 20.08
N ASP A 87 -5.37 -17.34 19.30
CA ASP A 87 -5.12 -16.17 18.44
C ASP A 87 -5.76 -16.28 17.05
N LYS A 88 -6.42 -17.40 16.74
CA LYS A 88 -7.05 -17.65 15.43
C LYS A 88 -8.01 -16.54 15.00
N ALA A 89 -8.79 -15.99 15.94
CA ALA A 89 -9.73 -14.92 15.64
C ALA A 89 -9.02 -13.63 15.19
N VAL A 90 -7.94 -13.26 15.88
CA VAL A 90 -7.11 -12.08 15.54
C VAL A 90 -6.47 -12.28 14.17
N PHE A 91 -5.99 -13.49 13.92
CA PHE A 91 -5.39 -13.85 12.64
C PHE A 91 -6.38 -13.72 11.47
N ILE A 92 -7.58 -14.30 11.58
CA ILE A 92 -8.62 -14.19 10.54
C ILE A 92 -9.03 -12.73 10.32
N PHE A 93 -9.19 -11.95 11.40
CA PHE A 93 -9.54 -10.54 11.29
C PHE A 93 -8.47 -9.73 10.52
N LYS A 94 -7.19 -10.02 10.79
CA LYS A 94 -6.07 -9.44 10.04
C LYS A 94 -6.12 -9.82 8.55
N GLU A 95 -6.42 -11.08 8.21
CA GLU A 95 -6.57 -11.52 6.82
C GLU A 95 -7.71 -10.80 6.09
N ILE A 96 -8.84 -10.59 6.76
CA ILE A 96 -9.97 -9.83 6.20
C ILE A 96 -9.56 -8.40 5.91
N ILE A 97 -8.94 -7.70 6.88
CA ILE A 97 -8.46 -6.33 6.68
C ILE A 97 -7.49 -6.26 5.51
N TRP A 98 -6.51 -7.16 5.48
CA TRP A 98 -5.52 -7.17 4.42
C TRP A 98 -6.15 -7.43 3.05
N THR A 99 -7.11 -8.34 2.96
CA THR A 99 -7.83 -8.64 1.71
C THR A 99 -8.58 -7.40 1.20
N VAL A 100 -9.30 -6.71 2.08
CA VAL A 100 -10.00 -5.46 1.74
C VAL A 100 -9.00 -4.41 1.25
N MET A 101 -7.87 -4.25 1.94
CA MET A 101 -6.82 -3.30 1.56
C MET A 101 -6.17 -3.64 0.21
N ALA A 102 -5.92 -4.92 -0.06
CA ALA A 102 -5.35 -5.38 -1.32
C ALA A 102 -6.30 -5.13 -2.50
N LEU A 103 -7.60 -5.39 -2.32
CA LEU A 103 -8.63 -5.08 -3.31
C LEU A 103 -8.73 -3.58 -3.56
N ASN A 104 -8.72 -2.78 -2.48
CA ASN A 104 -8.76 -1.33 -2.57
C ASN A 104 -7.54 -0.78 -3.34
N TYR A 105 -6.32 -1.21 -2.98
CA TYR A 105 -5.09 -0.80 -3.67
C TYR A 105 -5.14 -1.19 -5.16
N THR A 106 -5.54 -2.42 -5.47
CA THR A 106 -5.63 -2.92 -6.85
C THR A 106 -6.62 -2.08 -7.67
N TYR A 107 -7.80 -1.81 -7.11
CA TYR A 107 -8.80 -0.95 -7.74
C TYR A 107 -8.27 0.45 -8.02
N MET A 108 -7.63 1.09 -7.02
CA MET A 108 -7.03 2.41 -7.19
C MET A 108 -5.91 2.42 -8.25
N TYR A 109 -5.06 1.39 -8.27
CA TYR A 109 -3.97 1.26 -9.23
C TYR A 109 -4.51 1.17 -10.67
N VAL A 110 -5.50 0.30 -10.90
CA VAL A 110 -6.16 0.16 -12.20
C VAL A 110 -6.87 1.45 -12.61
N LYS A 111 -7.61 2.09 -11.69
CA LYS A 111 -8.29 3.37 -11.96
C LYS A 111 -7.28 4.45 -12.37
N ARG A 112 -6.14 4.54 -11.68
CA ARG A 112 -5.06 5.49 -11.99
C ARG A 112 -4.44 5.24 -13.36
N ILE A 113 -4.24 3.98 -13.77
CA ILE A 113 -3.75 3.66 -15.11
C ILE A 113 -4.76 4.12 -16.18
N ARG A 114 -6.05 3.86 -15.97
CA ARG A 114 -7.11 4.29 -16.89
C ARG A 114 -7.16 5.82 -17.00
N ALA A 115 -7.10 6.53 -15.87
CA ALA A 115 -7.08 7.98 -15.82
C ALA A 115 -5.82 8.55 -16.52
N GLN A 116 -4.64 7.97 -16.30
CA GLN A 116 -3.41 8.40 -16.99
C GLN A 116 -3.52 8.23 -18.51
N ARG A 117 -4.12 7.13 -18.98
CA ARG A 117 -4.32 6.90 -20.42
C ARG A 117 -5.23 7.96 -21.05
N ARG A 118 -6.33 8.32 -20.37
CA ARG A 118 -7.26 9.36 -20.83
C ARG A 118 -6.63 10.75 -20.81
N PHE A 119 -5.92 11.07 -19.72
CA PHE A 119 -5.16 12.30 -19.59
C PHE A 119 -4.14 12.48 -20.72
N ASN A 120 -3.38 11.42 -21.04
CA ASN A 120 -2.42 11.45 -22.16
C ASN A 120 -3.09 11.60 -23.54
N ALA A 121 -4.36 11.20 -23.67
CA ALA A 121 -5.15 11.36 -24.89
C ALA A 121 -5.83 12.75 -25.00
N GLY A 122 -5.65 13.63 -24.01
CA GLY A 122 -6.29 14.94 -23.96
C GLY A 122 -7.75 14.92 -23.49
N ASP A 123 -8.29 13.76 -23.10
CA ASP A 123 -9.65 13.61 -22.57
C ASP A 123 -9.68 13.95 -21.07
N LEU A 124 -9.72 15.26 -20.76
CA LEU A 124 -9.77 15.76 -19.39
C LEU A 124 -11.13 15.54 -18.72
N ALA A 125 -12.22 15.46 -19.49
CA ALA A 125 -13.56 15.27 -18.94
C ALA A 125 -13.80 13.81 -18.52
N GLY A 126 -13.17 12.85 -19.21
CA GLY A 126 -13.24 11.43 -18.90
C GLY A 126 -12.15 10.93 -17.95
N ALA A 127 -11.10 11.70 -17.67
CA ALA A 127 -9.96 11.30 -16.82
C ALA A 127 -10.23 11.51 -15.32
#